data_AF-A0A2V6LA73-F1
#
_entry.id   AF-A0A2V6LA73-F1
#
_cell.length_a   1.000
_cell.length_b   1.000
_cell.length_c   1.000
_cell.angle_alpha   90.00
_cell.angle_beta   90.00
_cell.angle_gamma   90.00
#
_symmetry.space_group_name_H-M   'P 1'
#
loop_
_entity.id
_entity.type
_entity.pdbx_description
1 polymer ?
#
loop_
_entity_poly.entity_id
_entity_poly.type
_entity_poly.pdbx_seq_one_letter_code
_entity_poly.pdbx_strand_id
1 'polypeptide(L)'
;MPNSIYALILAGGSGERFWPLSRRACPKQLLRLVSNRTLLEETLARLEGFVPPERILILTNAEQESAVRKLLGDFPKENVVAEPAKRDTAAAVALGTGWVAVRDHAAIMLVLPADHVIVNRKAFQETLALAADAAEETSGLVTIGIKPSWACPGFGYIEQGKPVRLRKRPDIDSIHRVLRFREKPNLDLAESFLRKGNFRWNAGMFVWSVPTVLREFNRHAPELADFISQVRAPENFEN
;
A
#
# COMPACT_ATOMS: atom_id res chain seq x y z
N MET A 1 -9.13 -8.06 21.56
CA MET A 1 -7.85 -7.35 21.39
C MET A 1 -8.04 -6.37 20.24
N PRO A 2 -7.52 -5.13 20.29
CA PRO A 2 -7.45 -4.32 19.08
C PRO A 2 -6.63 -5.09 18.03
N ASN A 3 -7.12 -5.16 16.79
CA ASN A 3 -6.41 -5.89 15.72
C ASN A 3 -5.02 -5.27 15.50
N SER A 4 -4.00 -6.11 15.37
CA SER A 4 -2.65 -5.65 15.07
C SER A 4 -2.61 -4.99 13.69
N ILE A 5 -1.84 -3.90 13.57
CA ILE A 5 -1.59 -3.26 12.27
C ILE A 5 -0.26 -3.78 11.73
N TYR A 6 -0.29 -4.23 10.49
CA TYR A 6 0.87 -4.61 9.68
C TYR A 6 0.97 -3.72 8.45
N ALA A 7 2.18 -3.44 7.99
CA ALA A 7 2.42 -2.68 6.77
C ALA A 7 3.15 -3.54 5.73
N LEU A 8 2.67 -3.48 4.50
CA LEU A 8 3.34 -3.96 3.30
C LEU A 8 3.84 -2.74 2.52
N ILE A 9 5.16 -2.63 2.37
CA ILE A 9 5.82 -1.64 1.53
C ILE A 9 6.18 -2.28 0.19
N LEU A 10 5.65 -1.73 -0.89
CA LEU A 10 5.92 -2.17 -2.26
C LEU A 10 7.10 -1.37 -2.84
N ALA A 11 8.25 -2.04 -2.96
CA ALA A 11 9.54 -1.48 -3.35
C ALA A 11 10.16 -2.21 -4.58
N GLY A 12 9.33 -2.71 -5.50
CA GLY A 12 9.76 -3.48 -6.69
C GLY A 12 9.88 -2.70 -8.00
N GLY A 13 9.69 -1.37 -8.00
CA GLY A 13 9.68 -0.55 -9.22
C GLY A 13 11.01 -0.57 -9.99
N SER A 14 10.97 -0.64 -11.33
CA SER A 14 12.17 -0.67 -12.19
C SER A 14 12.85 0.68 -12.38
N GLY A 15 12.22 1.78 -11.96
CA GLY A 15 12.84 3.11 -11.91
C GLY A 15 13.11 3.80 -13.25
N GLU A 16 12.82 3.19 -14.39
CA GLU A 16 13.25 3.60 -15.74
C GLU A 16 13.02 5.08 -16.11
N ARG A 17 12.00 5.72 -15.53
CA ARG A 17 11.63 7.12 -15.80
C ARG A 17 12.57 8.16 -15.18
N PHE A 18 13.49 7.75 -14.28
CA PHE A 18 14.45 8.65 -13.63
C PHE A 18 15.87 8.50 -14.17
N TRP A 19 16.03 7.92 -15.36
CA TRP A 19 17.34 7.86 -16.02
C TRP A 19 17.87 9.29 -16.28
N PRO A 20 19.17 9.59 -16.03
CA PRO A 20 20.27 8.68 -15.69
C PRO A 20 20.45 8.39 -14.19
N LEU A 21 19.67 9.03 -13.31
CA LEU A 21 19.79 8.89 -11.86
C LEU A 21 19.40 7.49 -11.38
N SER A 22 18.35 6.90 -11.96
CA SER A 22 17.96 5.53 -11.67
C SER A 22 18.75 4.52 -12.52
N ARG A 23 19.26 3.48 -11.86
CA ARG A 23 19.80 2.26 -12.51
C ARG A 23 18.95 1.07 -12.09
N ARG A 24 19.07 -0.07 -12.78
CA ARG A 24 18.34 -1.31 -12.42
C ARG A 24 18.55 -1.70 -10.94
N ALA A 25 19.80 -1.66 -10.48
CA ALA A 25 20.19 -1.93 -9.09
C ALA A 25 19.98 -0.75 -8.11
N CYS A 26 19.70 0.47 -8.60
CA CYS A 26 19.42 1.65 -7.78
C CYS A 26 18.19 2.38 -8.34
N PRO A 27 16.99 1.80 -8.16
CA PRO A 27 15.73 2.35 -8.64
C PRO A 27 15.34 3.59 -7.83
N LYS A 28 14.29 4.28 -8.27
CA LYS A 28 13.80 5.54 -7.68
C LYS A 28 13.64 5.48 -6.15
N GLN A 29 13.13 4.38 -5.61
CA GLN A 29 12.93 4.23 -4.17
C GLN A 29 14.22 4.23 -3.34
N LEU A 30 15.37 3.92 -3.95
CA LEU A 30 16.69 3.97 -3.32
C LEU A 30 17.43 5.29 -3.59
N LEU A 31 16.77 6.28 -4.22
CA LEU A 31 17.35 7.59 -4.48
C LEU A 31 16.98 8.61 -3.40
N ARG A 32 17.93 9.49 -3.08
CA ARG A 32 17.77 10.64 -2.20
C ARG A 32 17.28 11.86 -3.00
N LEU A 33 15.99 11.86 -3.35
CA LEU A 33 15.44 12.87 -4.27
C LEU A 33 14.95 14.15 -3.57
N VAL A 34 14.46 14.03 -2.35
CA VAL A 34 13.75 15.13 -1.65
C VAL A 34 14.34 15.43 -0.27
N SER A 35 15.24 14.59 0.22
CA SER A 35 15.89 14.74 1.52
C SER A 35 17.24 14.01 1.52
N ASN A 36 17.92 14.00 2.68
CA ASN A 36 19.13 13.22 2.88
C ASN A 36 18.87 11.70 3.03
N ARG A 37 17.60 11.28 3.06
CA ARG A 37 17.16 9.88 3.09
C ARG A 37 16.65 9.46 1.72
N THR A 38 16.75 8.18 1.42
CA THR A 38 16.09 7.57 0.25
C THR A 38 14.57 7.60 0.43
N LEU A 39 13.81 7.48 -0.66
CA LEU A 39 12.34 7.42 -0.54
C LEU A 39 11.85 6.22 0.29
N LEU A 40 12.57 5.10 0.25
CA LEU A 40 12.27 3.94 1.09
C LEU A 40 12.49 4.26 2.58
N GLU A 41 13.62 4.88 2.94
CA GLU A 41 13.87 5.34 4.31
C GLU A 41 12.83 6.38 4.76
N GLU A 42 12.44 7.31 3.89
CA GLU A 42 11.34 8.26 4.17
C GLU A 42 10.00 7.54 4.37
N THR A 43 9.76 6.43 3.68
CA THR A 43 8.54 5.61 3.87
C THR A 43 8.54 4.93 5.24
N LEU A 44 9.67 4.36 5.66
CA LEU A 44 9.82 3.77 6.99
C LEU A 44 9.71 4.83 8.09
N ALA A 45 10.34 5.98 7.90
CA ALA A 45 10.31 7.10 8.84
C ALA A 45 8.88 7.61 9.10
N ARG A 46 7.99 7.53 8.10
CA ARG A 46 6.57 7.88 8.24
C ARG A 46 5.79 6.88 9.10
N LEU A 47 6.27 5.65 9.25
CA LEU A 47 5.64 4.59 10.05
C LEU A 47 6.18 4.47 11.48
N GLU A 48 7.33 5.08 11.77
CA GLU A 48 7.89 5.12 13.12
C GLU A 48 6.84 5.57 14.15
N GLY A 49 6.78 4.88 15.30
CA GLY A 49 5.79 5.14 16.35
C GLY A 49 4.35 4.77 16.01
N PHE A 50 4.09 4.26 14.79
CA PHE A 50 2.77 3.83 14.33
C PHE A 50 2.73 2.32 14.03
N VAL A 51 3.68 1.80 13.26
CA VAL A 51 3.86 0.36 13.03
C VAL A 51 5.29 -0.03 13.41
N PRO A 52 5.48 -1.00 14.32
CA PRO A 52 6.82 -1.42 14.71
C PRO A 52 7.52 -2.22 13.58
N PRO A 53 8.86 -2.18 13.45
CA PRO A 53 9.59 -2.79 12.34
C PRO A 53 9.27 -4.27 12.09
N GLU A 54 9.01 -5.04 13.14
CA GLU A 54 8.68 -6.47 13.08
C GLU A 54 7.37 -6.74 12.35
N ARG A 55 6.51 -5.73 12.19
CA ARG A 55 5.22 -5.78 11.50
C ARG A 55 5.23 -5.07 10.14
N ILE A 56 6.40 -4.69 9.64
CA ILE A 56 6.56 -4.06 8.34
C ILE A 56 7.26 -5.04 7.41
N LEU A 57 6.57 -5.50 6.36
CA LEU A 57 7.14 -6.29 5.26
C LEU A 57 7.51 -5.36 4.11
N ILE A 58 8.70 -5.52 3.56
CA ILE A 58 9.17 -4.83 2.36
C ILE A 58 9.30 -5.86 1.24
N LEU A 59 8.48 -5.72 0.19
CA LEU A 59 8.60 -6.51 -1.03
C LEU A 59 9.40 -5.73 -2.07
N THR A 60 10.46 -6.35 -2.57
CA THR A 60 11.32 -5.79 -3.63
C THR A 60 11.56 -6.85 -4.71
N ASN A 61 12.47 -6.62 -5.65
CA ASN A 61 12.86 -7.63 -6.64
C ASN A 61 14.29 -8.14 -6.38
N ALA A 62 14.63 -9.28 -6.97
CA ALA A 62 15.93 -9.94 -6.75
C ALA A 62 17.14 -9.04 -7.11
N GLU A 63 17.00 -8.17 -8.11
CA GLU A 63 18.07 -7.24 -8.49
C GLU A 63 18.33 -6.14 -7.44
N GLN A 64 17.32 -5.83 -6.61
CA GLN A 64 17.33 -4.72 -5.66
C GLN A 64 17.52 -5.18 -4.21
N GLU A 65 17.28 -6.46 -3.93
CA GLU A 65 17.31 -7.02 -2.58
C GLU A 65 18.60 -6.71 -1.81
N SER A 66 19.76 -6.95 -2.42
CA SER A 66 21.06 -6.68 -1.79
C SER A 66 21.22 -5.20 -1.41
N ALA A 67 20.78 -4.29 -2.29
CA ALA A 67 20.83 -2.85 -2.04
C ALA A 67 19.86 -2.43 -0.92
N VAL A 68 18.64 -2.99 -0.89
CA VAL A 68 17.65 -2.74 0.17
C VAL A 68 18.16 -3.24 1.52
N ARG A 69 18.69 -4.48 1.59
CA ARG A 69 19.25 -5.06 2.82
C ARG A 69 20.44 -4.25 3.34
N LYS A 70 21.33 -3.81 2.44
CA LYS A 70 22.47 -2.97 2.81
C LYS A 70 22.03 -1.60 3.34
N LEU A 71 21.00 -1.01 2.74
CA LEU A 71 20.43 0.27 3.18
C LEU A 71 19.80 0.13 4.57
N LEU A 72 19.12 -0.99 4.83
CA LEU A 72 18.33 -1.24 6.03
C LEU A 72 19.02 -2.23 6.98
N GLY A 73 20.30 -2.00 7.31
CA GLY A 73 21.13 -2.95 8.05
C GLY A 73 20.58 -3.39 9.41
N ASP A 74 19.84 -2.52 10.10
CA ASP A 74 19.24 -2.78 11.41
C ASP A 74 17.78 -3.28 11.35
N PHE A 75 17.23 -3.45 10.14
CA PHE A 75 15.84 -3.88 9.94
C PHE A 75 15.73 -5.42 10.00
N PRO A 76 14.61 -5.99 10.48
CA PRO A 76 14.44 -7.45 10.53
C PRO A 76 14.67 -8.09 9.16
N LYS A 77 15.61 -9.03 9.09
CA LYS A 77 16.10 -9.57 7.80
C LYS A 77 15.00 -10.37 7.09
N GLU A 78 14.18 -11.08 7.85
CA GLU A 78 13.03 -11.85 7.41
C GLU A 78 11.87 -10.98 6.88
N ASN A 79 11.95 -9.66 7.09
CA ASN A 79 10.94 -8.70 6.65
C ASN A 79 11.30 -7.99 5.34
N VAL A 80 12.45 -8.33 4.72
CA VAL A 80 12.78 -7.91 3.36
C VAL A 80 12.72 -9.14 2.49
N VAL A 81 11.80 -9.16 1.52
CA VAL A 81 11.57 -10.32 0.65
C VAL A 81 11.65 -9.87 -0.81
N ALA A 82 12.48 -10.56 -1.59
CA ALA A 82 12.49 -10.43 -3.04
C ALA A 82 11.32 -11.24 -3.62
N GLU A 83 10.49 -10.60 -4.44
CA GLU A 83 9.45 -11.27 -5.19
C GLU A 83 10.07 -12.30 -6.14
N PRO A 84 9.54 -13.53 -6.21
CA PRO A 84 10.10 -14.60 -7.04
C PRO A 84 9.98 -14.29 -8.55
N ALA A 85 9.02 -13.45 -8.93
CA ALA A 85 8.85 -12.95 -10.28
C ALA A 85 8.10 -11.61 -10.25
N LYS A 86 8.40 -10.73 -11.21
CA LYS A 86 7.67 -9.47 -11.39
C LYS A 86 6.25 -9.75 -11.90
N ARG A 87 5.24 -9.67 -11.02
CA ARG A 87 3.84 -10.03 -11.31
C ARG A 87 2.83 -8.93 -10.92
N ASP A 88 3.27 -7.67 -10.99
CA ASP A 88 2.50 -6.47 -10.64
C ASP A 88 1.96 -6.46 -9.19
N THR A 89 1.24 -5.39 -8.83
CA THR A 89 0.84 -5.10 -7.46
C THR A 89 -0.08 -6.16 -6.84
N ALA A 90 -0.96 -6.80 -7.62
CA ALA A 90 -1.93 -7.76 -7.07
C ALA A 90 -1.23 -9.01 -6.50
N ALA A 91 -0.23 -9.53 -7.21
CA ALA A 91 0.56 -10.68 -6.74
C ALA A 91 1.43 -10.33 -5.53
N ALA A 92 2.04 -9.12 -5.52
CA ALA A 92 2.78 -8.63 -4.36
C ALA A 92 1.87 -8.49 -3.12
N VAL A 93 0.65 -7.97 -3.30
CA VAL A 93 -0.36 -7.88 -2.24
C VAL A 93 -0.78 -9.27 -1.76
N ALA A 94 -0.94 -10.24 -2.66
CA ALA A 94 -1.23 -11.62 -2.31
C ALA A 94 -0.09 -12.23 -1.46
N LEU A 95 1.16 -12.10 -1.90
CA LEU A 95 2.33 -12.55 -1.12
C LEU A 95 2.36 -11.93 0.28
N GLY A 96 2.19 -10.61 0.38
CA GLY A 96 2.16 -9.93 1.66
C GLY A 96 0.97 -10.32 2.53
N THR A 97 -0.19 -10.60 1.93
CA THR A 97 -1.37 -11.10 2.64
C THR A 97 -1.09 -12.48 3.26
N GLY A 98 -0.41 -13.37 2.53
CA GLY A 98 0.05 -14.66 3.06
C GLY A 98 1.00 -14.48 4.23
N TRP A 99 2.02 -13.64 4.06
CA TRP A 99 3.03 -13.36 5.09
C TRP A 99 2.43 -12.79 6.39
N VAL A 100 1.48 -11.85 6.28
CA VAL A 100 0.78 -11.28 7.45
C VAL A 100 -0.13 -12.33 8.07
N ALA A 101 -0.88 -13.07 7.26
CA ALA A 101 -1.85 -14.02 7.76
C ALA A 101 -1.25 -15.14 8.61
N VAL A 102 -0.07 -15.66 8.27
CA VAL A 102 0.63 -16.66 9.10
C VAL A 102 0.92 -16.13 10.50
N ARG A 103 1.11 -14.81 10.64
CA ARG A 103 1.46 -14.15 11.91
C ARG A 103 0.22 -13.69 12.68
N ASP A 104 -0.75 -13.11 11.99
CA ASP A 104 -2.00 -12.62 12.56
C ASP A 104 -3.13 -12.66 11.50
N HIS A 105 -4.04 -13.63 11.64
CA HIS A 105 -5.18 -13.81 10.73
C HIS A 105 -6.25 -12.73 10.85
N ALA A 106 -6.26 -11.93 11.92
CA ALA A 106 -7.24 -10.88 12.18
C ALA A 106 -6.67 -9.47 11.94
N ALA A 107 -5.38 -9.35 11.60
CA ALA A 107 -4.70 -8.08 11.43
C ALA A 107 -5.36 -7.13 10.41
N ILE A 108 -5.14 -5.84 10.63
CA ILE A 108 -5.29 -4.81 9.60
C ILE A 108 -3.98 -4.68 8.84
N MET A 109 -4.06 -4.73 7.52
CA MET A 109 -2.93 -4.62 6.62
C MET A 109 -2.99 -3.28 5.88
N LEU A 110 -1.89 -2.53 5.94
CA LEU A 110 -1.65 -1.32 5.15
C LEU A 110 -0.81 -1.69 3.94
N VAL A 111 -1.15 -1.20 2.75
CA VAL A 111 -0.34 -1.37 1.53
C VAL A 111 0.13 0.00 1.09
N LEU A 112 1.46 0.18 1.01
CA LEU A 112 2.10 1.47 0.82
C LEU A 112 3.16 1.40 -0.29
N PRO A 113 3.13 2.31 -1.27
CA PRO A 113 4.23 2.47 -2.23
C PRO A 113 5.48 3.07 -1.56
N ALA A 114 6.66 2.54 -1.90
CA ALA A 114 7.93 3.00 -1.34
C ALA A 114 8.45 4.33 -1.93
N ASP A 115 7.81 4.86 -2.99
CA ASP A 115 8.35 5.94 -3.81
C ASP A 115 7.48 7.20 -3.85
N HIS A 116 6.58 7.35 -2.88
CA HIS A 116 5.75 8.54 -2.68
C HIS A 116 6.39 9.53 -1.72
N VAL A 117 6.25 10.82 -2.02
CA VAL A 117 6.70 11.92 -1.15
C VAL A 117 5.51 12.42 -0.35
N ILE A 118 5.56 12.28 0.97
CA ILE A 118 4.53 12.77 1.89
C ILE A 118 5.21 13.51 3.04
N VAL A 119 5.05 14.83 3.09
CA VAL A 119 5.78 15.70 4.03
C VAL A 119 5.17 15.68 5.44
N ASN A 120 3.84 15.70 5.54
CA ASN A 120 3.16 15.77 6.84
C ASN A 120 2.96 14.37 7.45
N ARG A 121 3.94 13.90 8.22
CA ARG A 121 3.92 12.60 8.92
C ARG A 121 2.70 12.45 9.84
N LYS A 122 2.35 13.48 10.61
CA LYS A 122 1.22 13.41 11.55
C LYS A 122 -0.09 13.18 10.82
N ALA A 123 -0.40 14.00 9.82
CA ALA A 123 -1.62 13.85 9.03
C ALA A 123 -1.68 12.50 8.28
N PHE A 124 -0.53 12.00 7.83
CA PHE A 124 -0.42 10.68 7.22
C PHE A 124 -0.80 9.56 8.19
N GLN A 125 -0.25 9.55 9.40
CA GLN A 125 -0.56 8.55 10.43
C GLN A 125 -2.02 8.64 10.89
N GLU A 126 -2.56 9.85 11.07
CA GLU A 126 -3.98 10.07 11.39
C GLU A 126 -4.90 9.52 10.29
N THR A 127 -4.53 9.72 9.02
CA THR A 127 -5.27 9.18 7.86
C THR A 127 -5.25 7.66 7.84
N LEU A 128 -4.08 7.04 8.09
CA LEU A 128 -3.96 5.58 8.15
C LEU A 128 -4.72 4.98 9.33
N ALA A 129 -4.70 5.63 10.49
CA ALA A 129 -5.47 5.20 11.66
C ALA A 129 -6.97 5.24 11.39
N LEU A 130 -7.47 6.32 10.77
CA LEU A 130 -8.87 6.42 10.36
C LEU A 130 -9.24 5.35 9.31
N ALA A 131 -8.36 5.08 8.36
CA ALA A 131 -8.57 4.04 7.35
C ALA A 131 -8.59 2.63 7.97
N ALA A 132 -7.75 2.37 8.99
CA ALA A 132 -7.76 1.13 9.75
C ALA A 132 -9.07 0.94 10.53
N ASP A 133 -9.54 1.98 11.21
CA ASP A 133 -10.85 1.97 11.90
C ASP A 133 -11.99 1.69 10.91
N ALA A 134 -11.97 2.33 9.72
CA ALA A 134 -12.96 2.10 8.68
C ALA A 134 -12.93 0.66 8.14
N ALA A 135 -11.74 0.11 7.89
CA ALA A 135 -11.57 -1.26 7.40
C ALA A 135 -12.11 -2.28 8.40
N GLU A 136 -11.84 -2.07 9.69
CA GLU A 136 -12.30 -2.94 10.77
C GLU A 136 -13.83 -2.90 10.92
N GLU A 137 -14.43 -1.70 10.96
CA GLU A 137 -15.87 -1.56 11.20
C GLU A 137 -16.74 -1.95 10.00
N THR A 138 -16.27 -1.70 8.78
CA THR A 138 -17.08 -1.89 7.57
C THR A 138 -16.79 -3.18 6.83
N SER A 139 -15.71 -3.88 7.18
CA SER A 139 -15.18 -5.02 6.41
C SER A 139 -14.94 -4.71 4.93
N GLY A 140 -14.70 -3.43 4.61
CA GLY A 140 -14.43 -2.94 3.26
C GLY A 140 -12.94 -2.83 2.93
N LEU A 141 -12.63 -2.78 1.63
CA LEU A 141 -11.31 -2.37 1.14
C LEU A 141 -11.27 -0.84 1.10
N VAL A 142 -10.39 -0.23 1.91
CA VAL A 142 -10.26 1.22 2.02
C VAL A 142 -9.11 1.70 1.12
N THR A 143 -9.33 2.81 0.42
CA THR A 143 -8.34 3.47 -0.42
C THR A 143 -8.18 4.92 0.02
N ILE A 144 -6.99 5.49 -0.14
CA ILE A 144 -6.73 6.90 0.18
C ILE A 144 -6.93 7.77 -1.05
N GLY A 145 -7.77 8.79 -0.92
CA GLY A 145 -8.10 9.73 -1.99
C GLY A 145 -7.42 11.08 -1.83
N ILE A 146 -6.78 11.59 -2.88
CA ILE A 146 -6.19 12.93 -2.92
C ILE A 146 -7.09 13.88 -3.72
N LYS A 147 -7.28 15.11 -3.25
CA LYS A 147 -8.02 16.14 -4.00
C LYS A 147 -7.27 16.45 -5.31
N PRO A 148 -7.87 16.22 -6.49
CA PRO A 148 -7.23 16.54 -7.76
C PRO A 148 -7.04 18.04 -7.91
N SER A 149 -5.87 18.46 -8.38
CA SER A 149 -5.57 19.86 -8.74
C SER A 149 -5.46 20.08 -10.26
N TRP A 150 -5.38 19.01 -11.06
CA TRP A 150 -5.47 19.06 -12.53
C TRP A 150 -6.01 17.73 -13.09
N ALA A 151 -6.27 17.67 -14.40
CA ALA A 151 -6.67 16.43 -15.07
C ALA A 151 -5.42 15.60 -15.41
N CYS A 152 -5.14 14.55 -14.63
CA CYS A 152 -3.96 13.71 -14.78
C CYS A 152 -4.33 12.32 -15.32
N PRO A 153 -4.10 12.00 -16.61
CA PRO A 153 -4.43 10.68 -17.16
C PRO A 153 -3.56 9.55 -16.60
N GLY A 154 -2.44 9.88 -15.93
CA GLY A 154 -1.55 8.89 -15.32
C GLY A 154 -2.02 8.32 -13.98
N PHE A 155 -3.09 8.85 -13.39
CA PHE A 155 -3.61 8.43 -12.09
C PHE A 155 -4.93 7.67 -12.19
N GLY A 156 -5.17 6.81 -11.20
CA GLY A 156 -6.50 6.30 -10.92
C GLY A 156 -7.40 7.38 -10.30
N TYR A 157 -8.70 7.30 -10.57
CA TYR A 157 -9.73 8.20 -10.06
C TYR A 157 -10.79 7.40 -9.29
N ILE A 158 -11.19 7.93 -8.14
CA ILE A 158 -12.16 7.36 -7.20
C ILE A 158 -13.37 8.29 -7.14
N GLU A 159 -14.53 7.80 -7.51
CA GLU A 159 -15.79 8.53 -7.38
C GLU A 159 -16.32 8.38 -5.95
N GLN A 160 -16.38 9.49 -5.22
CA GLN A 160 -16.92 9.53 -3.86
C GLN A 160 -18.44 9.51 -3.88
N GLY A 161 -19.01 8.60 -3.10
CA GLY A 161 -20.43 8.50 -2.80
C GLY A 161 -20.78 9.11 -1.46
N LYS A 162 -21.77 8.51 -0.79
CA LYS A 162 -22.26 9.01 0.50
C LYS A 162 -21.22 8.83 1.62
N PRO A 163 -21.15 9.76 2.59
CA PRO A 163 -20.35 9.59 3.80
C PRO A 163 -20.72 8.30 4.55
N VAL A 164 -19.73 7.69 5.19
CA VAL A 164 -19.88 6.52 6.07
C VAL A 164 -19.52 6.96 7.48
N ARG A 165 -20.47 6.85 8.41
CA ARG A 165 -20.24 7.15 9.83
C ARG A 165 -19.58 5.95 10.51
N LEU A 166 -18.44 6.19 11.16
CA LEU A 166 -17.76 5.20 11.99
C LEU A 166 -18.20 5.34 13.44
N ARG A 167 -18.34 4.22 14.15
CA ARG A 167 -18.69 4.17 15.58
C ARG A 167 -17.54 4.66 16.45
N LYS A 168 -16.29 4.29 16.11
CA LYS A 168 -15.09 4.72 16.84
C LYS A 168 -14.80 6.21 16.70
N ARG A 169 -15.28 6.83 15.62
CA ARG A 169 -15.04 8.25 15.28
C ARG A 169 -16.30 8.90 14.71
N PRO A 170 -17.33 9.12 15.55
CA PRO A 170 -18.64 9.60 15.09
C PRO A 170 -18.59 11.01 14.52
N ASP A 171 -17.60 11.81 14.93
CA ASP A 171 -17.45 13.21 14.53
C ASP A 171 -16.62 13.40 13.25
N ILE A 172 -16.15 12.32 12.64
CA ILE A 172 -15.37 12.36 11.40
C ILE A 172 -16.24 11.95 10.21
N ASP A 173 -16.33 12.83 9.21
CA ASP A 173 -17.09 12.65 7.97
C ASP A 173 -16.21 12.39 6.74
N SER A 174 -14.90 12.20 6.95
CA SER A 174 -13.92 12.05 5.86
C SER A 174 -13.97 10.70 5.14
N ILE A 175 -14.68 9.70 5.68
CA ILE A 175 -14.84 8.39 5.05
C ILE A 175 -16.09 8.36 4.19
N HIS A 176 -15.93 7.92 2.94
CA HIS A 176 -17.00 7.89 1.95
C HIS A 176 -17.05 6.53 1.27
N ARG A 177 -18.25 6.11 0.87
CA ARG A 177 -18.42 4.92 0.04
C ARG A 177 -17.86 5.22 -1.35
N VAL A 178 -17.05 4.32 -1.89
CA VAL A 178 -16.60 4.41 -3.29
C VAL A 178 -17.73 3.93 -4.20
N LEU A 179 -18.17 4.77 -5.13
CA LEU A 179 -19.15 4.39 -6.15
C LEU A 179 -18.49 3.70 -7.33
N ARG A 180 -17.29 4.16 -7.69
CA ARG A 180 -16.57 3.70 -8.87
C ARG A 180 -15.08 3.98 -8.76
N PHE A 181 -14.30 3.06 -9.29
CA PHE A 181 -12.86 3.21 -9.48
C PHE A 181 -12.55 3.20 -10.99
N ARG A 182 -11.74 4.14 -11.46
CA ARG A 182 -11.31 4.25 -12.86
C ARG A 182 -9.81 4.44 -12.93
N GLU A 183 -9.10 3.43 -13.43
CA GLU A 183 -7.65 3.49 -13.61
C GLU A 183 -7.31 4.21 -14.92
N LYS A 184 -6.48 5.26 -14.83
CA LYS A 184 -5.86 5.97 -15.98
C LYS A 184 -6.84 6.34 -17.10
N PRO A 185 -7.84 7.19 -16.81
CA PRO A 185 -8.78 7.66 -17.83
C PRO A 185 -8.07 8.49 -18.91
N ASN A 186 -8.70 8.65 -20.08
CA ASN A 186 -8.26 9.64 -21.06
C ASN A 186 -8.45 11.07 -20.51
N LEU A 187 -7.84 12.06 -21.19
CA LEU A 187 -7.82 13.44 -20.71
C LEU A 187 -9.23 14.03 -20.56
N ASP A 188 -10.10 13.87 -21.57
CA ASP A 188 -11.47 14.40 -21.55
C ASP A 188 -12.28 13.88 -20.36
N LEU A 189 -12.13 12.58 -20.05
CA LEU A 189 -12.81 11.95 -18.93
C LEU A 189 -12.22 12.44 -17.59
N ALA A 190 -10.90 12.59 -17.49
CA ALA A 190 -10.24 13.17 -16.32
C ALA A 190 -10.72 14.61 -16.04
N GLU A 191 -10.85 15.45 -17.07
CA GLU A 191 -11.41 16.80 -16.92
C GLU A 191 -12.87 16.77 -16.47
N SER A 192 -13.66 15.84 -17.01
CA SER A 192 -15.05 15.67 -16.58
C SER A 192 -15.16 15.31 -15.10
N PHE A 193 -14.21 14.52 -14.58
CA PHE A 193 -14.14 14.16 -13.17
C PHE A 193 -13.83 15.36 -12.28
N LEU A 194 -12.93 16.25 -12.73
CA LEU A 194 -12.66 17.51 -12.05
C LEU A 194 -13.89 18.41 -12.02
N ARG A 195 -14.60 18.56 -13.15
CA ARG A 195 -15.83 19.35 -13.24
C ARG A 195 -16.93 18.85 -12.29
N LYS A 196 -17.03 17.53 -12.08
CA LYS A 196 -17.99 16.95 -11.13
C LYS A 196 -17.64 17.19 -9.66
N GLY A 197 -16.35 17.41 -9.33
CA GLY A 197 -15.88 17.74 -7.97
C GLY A 197 -15.92 16.60 -6.94
N ASN A 198 -16.66 15.52 -7.18
CA ASN A 198 -16.77 14.35 -6.31
C ASN A 198 -15.73 13.25 -6.58
N PHE A 199 -14.71 13.52 -7.39
CA PHE A 199 -13.64 12.57 -7.66
C PHE A 199 -12.37 12.88 -6.85
N ARG A 200 -11.63 11.82 -6.51
CA ARG A 200 -10.30 11.89 -5.89
C ARG A 200 -9.30 11.08 -6.67
N TRP A 201 -8.04 11.48 -6.70
CA TRP A 201 -6.98 10.62 -7.21
C TRP A 201 -6.74 9.45 -6.26
N ASN A 202 -6.53 8.26 -6.81
CA ASN A 202 -6.05 7.11 -6.06
C ASN A 202 -4.60 7.35 -5.64
N ALA A 203 -4.34 7.36 -4.34
CA ALA A 203 -2.99 7.53 -3.80
C ALA A 203 -2.14 6.25 -3.88
N GLY A 204 -2.66 5.15 -4.44
CA GLY A 204 -1.97 3.86 -4.50
C GLY A 204 -1.74 3.22 -3.14
N MET A 205 -2.45 3.69 -2.11
CA MET A 205 -2.38 3.20 -0.74
C MET A 205 -3.73 2.60 -0.35
N PHE A 206 -3.67 1.42 0.27
CA PHE A 206 -4.85 0.66 0.61
C PHE A 206 -4.79 0.12 2.04
N VAL A 207 -5.96 -0.06 2.66
CA VAL A 207 -6.09 -0.56 4.03
C VAL A 207 -7.27 -1.53 4.10
N TRP A 208 -7.07 -2.70 4.71
CA TRP A 208 -8.11 -3.70 4.89
C TRP A 208 -7.76 -4.67 6.02
N SER A 209 -8.75 -5.42 6.50
CA SER A 209 -8.47 -6.58 7.34
C SER A 209 -8.03 -7.78 6.49
N VAL A 210 -7.17 -8.63 7.05
CA VAL A 210 -6.74 -9.89 6.42
C VAL A 210 -7.95 -10.76 6.00
N PRO A 211 -8.98 -10.97 6.84
CA PRO A 211 -10.17 -11.74 6.43
C PRO A 211 -10.90 -11.12 5.23
N THR A 212 -10.95 -9.79 5.16
CA THR A 212 -11.61 -9.07 4.07
C THR A 212 -10.87 -9.24 2.76
N VAL A 213 -9.56 -8.99 2.71
CA VAL A 213 -8.82 -9.09 1.44
C VAL A 213 -8.80 -10.53 0.91
N LEU A 214 -8.75 -11.54 1.78
CA LEU A 214 -8.87 -12.94 1.38
C LEU A 214 -10.20 -13.25 0.71
N ARG A 215 -11.29 -12.78 1.31
CA ARG A 215 -12.63 -12.97 0.75
C ARG A 215 -12.73 -12.34 -0.64
N GLU A 216 -12.17 -11.15 -0.83
CA GLU A 216 -12.17 -10.49 -2.13
C GLU A 216 -11.25 -11.20 -3.14
N PHE A 217 -10.08 -11.71 -2.73
CA PHE A 217 -9.24 -12.57 -3.59
C PHE A 217 -9.97 -13.85 -4.01
N ASN A 218 -10.58 -14.58 -3.08
CA ASN A 218 -11.34 -15.79 -3.39
C ASN A 218 -12.47 -15.54 -4.40
N ARG A 219 -13.08 -14.35 -4.34
CA ARG A 219 -14.19 -13.98 -5.22
C ARG A 219 -13.74 -13.51 -6.60
N HIS A 220 -12.62 -12.79 -6.68
CA HIS A 220 -12.26 -12.01 -7.87
C HIS A 220 -10.97 -12.45 -8.57
N ALA A 221 -10.08 -13.16 -7.87
CA ALA A 221 -8.81 -13.68 -8.39
C ALA A 221 -8.45 -14.97 -7.63
N PRO A 222 -9.22 -16.06 -7.81
CA PRO A 222 -9.06 -17.29 -7.05
C PRO A 222 -7.65 -17.89 -7.18
N GLU A 223 -6.97 -17.71 -8.31
CA GLU A 223 -5.57 -18.11 -8.51
C GLU A 223 -4.60 -17.45 -7.52
N LEU A 224 -4.86 -16.19 -7.14
CA LEU A 224 -4.09 -15.49 -6.11
C LEU A 224 -4.51 -15.93 -4.70
N ALA A 225 -5.77 -16.31 -4.50
CA ALA A 225 -6.21 -16.90 -3.24
C ALA A 225 -5.53 -18.26 -2.97
N ASP A 226 -5.40 -19.09 -4.00
CA ASP A 226 -4.68 -20.36 -3.93
C ASP A 226 -3.19 -20.13 -3.63
N PHE A 227 -2.57 -19.14 -4.28
CA PHE A 227 -1.20 -18.75 -3.99
C PHE A 227 -1.03 -18.30 -2.53
N ILE A 228 -1.95 -17.51 -1.98
CA ILE A 228 -1.93 -17.12 -0.57
C ILE A 228 -1.98 -18.35 0.35
N SER A 229 -2.83 -19.34 0.02
CA SER A 229 -2.94 -20.59 0.79
C SER A 229 -1.63 -21.38 0.77
N GLN A 230 -0.92 -21.39 -0.35
CA GLN A 230 0.41 -22.03 -0.46
C GLN A 230 1.46 -21.29 0.37
N VAL A 231 1.51 -19.95 0.29
CA VAL A 231 2.44 -19.13 1.08
C VAL A 231 2.22 -19.32 2.59
N ARG A 232 0.98 -19.59 3.02
CA ARG A 232 0.67 -19.86 4.43
C ARG A 232 1.19 -21.18 4.95
N ALA A 233 1.59 -22.10 4.08
CA ALA A 233 2.18 -23.36 4.53
C ALA A 233 3.46 -23.07 5.33
N PRO A 234 3.62 -23.60 6.56
CA PRO A 234 4.74 -23.31 7.45
C PRO A 234 6.13 -23.50 6.81
N GLU A 235 6.21 -24.40 5.82
CA GLU A 235 7.44 -24.83 5.15
C GLU A 235 8.08 -23.74 4.26
N ASN A 236 7.36 -22.65 3.93
CA ASN A 236 7.79 -21.68 2.91
C ASN A 236 8.56 -20.46 3.45
N PHE A 237 8.72 -20.32 4.77
CA PHE A 237 9.46 -19.20 5.40
C PHE A 237 10.68 -19.64 6.22
N GLU A 238 11.00 -20.94 6.23
CA GLU A 238 12.25 -21.47 6.77
C GLU A 238 13.26 -21.64 5.63
N ASN A 239 14.10 -20.64 5.40
CA ASN A 239 15.44 -20.76 4.78
C ASN A 239 16.26 -19.51 5.05
#